data_AF-A0A383V8U2-F1
#
_entry.id   AF-A0A383V8U2-F1
#
_cell.length_a   1.000
_cell.length_b   1.000
_cell.length_c   1.000
_cell.angle_alpha   90.00
_cell.angle_beta   90.00
_cell.angle_gamma   90.00
#
_symmetry.space_group_name_H-M   'P 1'
#
loop_
_entity.id
_entity.type
_entity.pdbx_description
1 polymer ?
#
loop_
_entity_poly.entity_id
_entity_poly.type
_entity_poly.pdbx_seq_one_letter_code
_entity_poly.pdbx_strand_id
1 'polypeptide(L)'
;MSSNYYSKQAQQQLEEILSNRIAQLTLLETENARLKQKEHASISAPGSAVAQAVLQALEAKEQQAHAALAQLGCCSSSSSSGSSGSSSSYDELYTTRLLRRATADPAYALAIVNKPRSERLQHIVAAVKKMALLLLKYDSNAPSTSLGTARQQLHAVVDGLVECVVVAGLLDPPAKKMANMLVNLERLEFEAYPPEQHSILSAQLELLQLQQQQVQLDFEQQAAHLHELQRPHSVQQTRRTKEALQQQQQQQQTKPRRQQQGAQDSSASHQLPQTASASMSELTGARPSRMTGVGSAVSNPEAMLLLVSSKEQRDIEQQLDVIIEQLKMQYFCQMLQFFNVLTCKQLAGNYVDAWPFVPDGFSTCEALDELDWL
;
A
#
# COMPACT_ATOMS: atom_id res chain seq x y z
N MET A 1 -2.33 5.12 -86.01
CA MET A 1 -1.50 5.34 -84.80
C MET A 1 -2.31 6.15 -83.80
N SER A 2 -3.17 5.50 -83.01
CA SER A 2 -4.20 6.20 -82.21
C SER A 2 -4.33 5.62 -80.79
N SER A 3 -3.20 5.33 -80.14
CA SER A 3 -3.14 4.49 -78.93
C SER A 3 -2.24 5.05 -77.83
N ASN A 4 -2.40 6.32 -77.46
CA ASN A 4 -1.71 6.91 -76.30
C ASN A 4 -2.40 8.10 -75.60
N TYR A 5 -3.47 8.69 -76.17
CA TYR A 5 -4.10 9.88 -75.58
C TYR A 5 -4.89 9.59 -74.28
N TYR A 6 -5.67 8.51 -74.23
CA TYR A 6 -6.42 8.13 -73.01
C TYR A 6 -5.52 7.82 -71.80
N SER A 7 -4.30 7.33 -72.04
CA SER A 7 -3.34 7.02 -70.96
C SER A 7 -2.88 8.28 -70.21
N LYS A 8 -2.61 9.38 -70.92
CA LYS A 8 -2.17 10.64 -70.31
C LYS A 8 -3.24 11.30 -69.45
N GLN A 9 -4.50 11.27 -69.90
CA GLN A 9 -5.62 11.84 -69.14
C GLN A 9 -5.88 11.04 -67.85
N ALA A 10 -5.85 9.70 -67.92
CA ALA A 10 -5.98 8.84 -66.74
C ALA A 10 -4.83 9.04 -65.75
N GLN A 11 -3.58 9.18 -66.24
CA GLN A 11 -2.43 9.49 -65.39
C GLN A 11 -2.60 10.84 -64.68
N GLN A 12 -2.99 11.90 -65.41
CA GLN A 12 -3.17 13.24 -64.83
C GLN A 12 -4.28 13.27 -63.75
N GLN A 13 -5.38 12.54 -63.96
CA GLN A 13 -6.42 12.37 -62.93
C GLN A 13 -5.92 11.60 -61.70
N LEU A 14 -5.07 10.58 -61.90
CA LEU A 14 -4.47 9.85 -60.78
C LEU A 14 -3.52 10.75 -59.97
N GLU A 15 -2.69 11.57 -60.64
CA GLU A 15 -1.80 12.54 -60.02
C GLU A 15 -2.57 13.60 -59.22
N GLU A 16 -3.69 14.11 -59.74
CA GLU A 16 -4.58 15.04 -59.03
C GLU A 16 -5.24 14.41 -57.81
N ILE A 17 -5.72 13.17 -57.92
CA ILE A 17 -6.31 12.42 -56.79
C ILE A 17 -5.26 12.16 -55.71
N LEU A 18 -4.04 11.74 -56.09
CA LEU A 18 -2.93 11.51 -55.16
C LEU A 18 -2.50 12.80 -54.46
N SER A 19 -2.37 13.91 -55.20
CA SER A 19 -2.04 15.23 -54.64
C SER A 19 -3.07 15.68 -53.60
N ASN A 20 -4.37 15.55 -53.91
CA ASN A 20 -5.45 15.86 -52.97
C ASN A 20 -5.43 14.95 -51.73
N ARG A 21 -5.10 13.66 -51.86
CA ARG A 21 -4.99 12.73 -50.73
C ARG A 21 -3.78 13.03 -49.84
N ILE A 22 -2.64 13.41 -50.42
CA ILE A 22 -1.46 13.84 -49.67
C ILE A 22 -1.78 15.11 -48.87
N ALA A 23 -2.40 16.12 -49.49
CA ALA A 23 -2.82 17.34 -48.81
C ALA A 23 -3.81 17.06 -47.65
N GLN A 24 -4.75 16.13 -47.85
CA GLN A 24 -5.69 15.69 -46.80
C GLN A 24 -4.97 14.99 -45.63
N LEU A 25 -3.97 14.15 -45.91
CA LEU A 25 -3.16 13.49 -44.88
C LEU A 25 -2.36 14.51 -44.08
N THR A 26 -1.67 15.46 -44.73
CA THR A 26 -0.93 16.52 -44.04
C THR A 26 -1.84 17.36 -43.14
N LEU A 27 -3.05 17.69 -43.57
CA LEU A 27 -4.03 18.38 -42.73
C LEU A 27 -4.38 17.56 -41.48
N LEU A 28 -4.70 16.28 -41.64
CA LEU A 28 -4.98 15.37 -40.51
C LEU A 28 -3.79 15.19 -39.56
N GLU A 29 -2.57 15.14 -40.07
CA GLU A 29 -1.34 15.10 -39.27
C GLU A 29 -1.16 16.37 -38.43
N THR A 30 -1.36 17.55 -39.04
CA THR A 30 -1.29 18.83 -38.29
C THR A 30 -2.38 18.95 -37.23
N GLU A 31 -3.60 18.48 -37.49
CA GLU A 31 -4.68 18.48 -36.50
C GLU A 31 -4.42 17.48 -35.38
N ASN A 32 -3.86 16.31 -35.68
CA ASN A 32 -3.44 15.32 -34.67
C ASN A 32 -2.32 15.87 -33.77
N ALA A 33 -1.32 16.56 -34.35
CA ALA A 33 -0.29 17.25 -33.59
C ALA A 33 -0.88 18.36 -32.69
N ARG A 34 -1.84 19.14 -33.19
CA ARG A 34 -2.56 20.17 -32.42
C ARG A 34 -3.36 19.57 -31.25
N LEU A 35 -4.02 18.43 -31.47
CA LEU A 35 -4.75 17.72 -30.41
C LEU A 35 -3.81 17.18 -29.33
N LYS A 36 -2.69 16.54 -29.70
CA LYS A 36 -1.66 16.12 -28.73
C LYS A 36 -1.09 17.28 -27.93
N GLN A 37 -0.82 18.42 -28.58
CA GLN A 37 -0.36 19.63 -27.89
C GLN A 37 -1.42 20.16 -26.91
N LYS A 38 -2.72 20.07 -27.28
CA LYS A 38 -3.83 20.43 -26.39
C LYS A 38 -3.97 19.47 -25.21
N GLU A 39 -3.80 18.16 -25.39
CA GLU A 39 -3.78 17.18 -24.30
C GLU A 39 -2.62 17.46 -23.33
N HIS A 40 -1.40 17.64 -23.84
CA HIS A 40 -0.25 18.02 -23.00
C HIS A 40 -0.46 19.34 -22.25
N ALA A 41 -1.10 20.34 -22.89
CA ALA A 41 -1.45 21.60 -22.22
C ALA A 41 -2.53 21.42 -21.14
N SER A 42 -3.53 20.55 -21.37
CA SER A 42 -4.54 20.19 -20.37
C SER A 42 -3.95 19.44 -19.17
N ILE A 43 -2.94 18.59 -19.39
CA ILE A 43 -2.16 17.91 -18.35
C ILE A 43 -1.19 18.88 -17.63
N SER A 44 -0.96 20.09 -18.17
CA SER A 44 -0.16 21.16 -17.53
C SER A 44 -1.00 22.18 -16.74
N ALA A 45 -2.33 22.02 -16.68
CA ALA A 45 -3.19 22.88 -15.88
C ALA A 45 -2.91 22.69 -14.36
N PRO A 46 -3.07 23.72 -13.51
CA PRO A 46 -2.71 23.65 -12.09
C PRO A 46 -3.44 22.58 -11.27
N GLY A 47 -4.59 22.07 -11.73
CA GLY A 47 -5.25 20.90 -11.11
C GLY A 47 -4.52 19.57 -11.33
N SER A 48 -3.72 19.47 -12.40
CA SER A 48 -2.96 18.26 -12.74
C SER A 48 -1.79 18.02 -11.78
N ALA A 49 -1.11 19.10 -11.35
CA ALA A 49 -0.03 19.00 -10.35
C ALA A 49 -0.54 18.43 -9.02
N VAL A 50 -1.76 18.81 -8.59
CA VAL A 50 -2.40 18.26 -7.39
C VAL A 50 -2.79 16.80 -7.60
N ALA A 51 -3.45 16.47 -8.71
CA ALA A 51 -3.80 15.08 -9.02
C ALA A 51 -2.58 14.15 -9.13
N GLN A 52 -1.47 14.64 -9.69
CA GLN A 52 -0.22 13.90 -9.82
C GLN A 52 0.52 13.75 -8.48
N ALA A 53 0.49 14.77 -7.62
CA ALA A 53 1.00 14.66 -6.24
C ALA A 53 0.19 13.66 -5.41
N VAL A 54 -1.14 13.64 -5.58
CA VAL A 54 -2.05 12.69 -4.94
C VAL A 54 -1.82 11.26 -5.43
N LEU A 55 -1.58 11.06 -6.73
CA LEU A 55 -1.14 9.77 -7.27
C LEU A 55 0.17 9.29 -6.66
N GLN A 56 1.20 10.14 -6.60
CA GLN A 56 2.49 9.81 -6.01
C GLN A 56 2.38 9.50 -4.52
N ALA A 57 1.52 10.23 -3.79
CA ALA A 57 1.23 9.98 -2.39
C ALA A 57 0.50 8.63 -2.19
N LEU A 58 -0.50 8.31 -3.02
CA LEU A 58 -1.18 7.01 -3.00
C LEU A 58 -0.21 5.86 -3.30
N GLU A 59 0.63 5.98 -4.33
CA GLU A 59 1.61 4.96 -4.69
C GLU A 59 2.64 4.73 -3.56
N ALA A 60 3.18 5.81 -2.97
CA ALA A 60 4.09 5.71 -1.84
C ALA A 60 3.42 5.11 -0.59
N LYS A 61 2.14 5.42 -0.34
CA LYS A 61 1.36 4.86 0.77
C LYS A 61 0.93 3.41 0.53
N GLU A 62 0.64 3.01 -0.71
CA GLU A 62 0.42 1.61 -1.12
C GLU A 62 1.69 0.78 -0.87
N GLN A 63 2.87 1.29 -1.28
CA GLN A 63 4.16 0.66 -0.97
C GLN A 63 4.43 0.59 0.55
N GLN A 64 4.10 1.63 1.32
CA GLN A 64 4.21 1.64 2.78
C GLN A 64 3.29 0.59 3.43
N ALA A 65 2.03 0.48 2.98
CA ALA A 65 1.07 -0.50 3.47
C ALA A 65 1.50 -1.94 3.13
N HIS A 66 2.01 -2.20 1.92
CA HIS A 66 2.59 -3.49 1.56
C HIS A 66 3.80 -3.86 2.44
N ALA A 67 4.69 -2.91 2.74
CA ALA A 67 5.82 -3.14 3.64
C ALA A 67 5.36 -3.46 5.08
N ALA A 68 4.34 -2.76 5.59
CA ALA A 68 3.77 -3.02 6.91
C ALA A 68 3.03 -4.37 6.98
N LEU A 69 2.23 -4.73 5.96
CA LEU A 69 1.58 -6.05 5.87
C LEU A 69 2.60 -7.21 5.79
N ALA A 70 3.75 -6.98 5.13
CA ALA A 70 4.86 -7.94 5.13
C ALA A 70 5.51 -8.09 6.52
N GLN A 71 5.68 -7.00 7.27
CA GLN A 71 6.18 -7.05 8.66
C GLN A 71 5.21 -7.77 9.61
N LEU A 72 3.90 -7.66 9.37
CA LEU A 72 2.85 -8.39 10.09
C LEU A 72 2.77 -9.88 9.69
N GLY A 73 3.69 -10.39 8.87
CA GLY A 73 3.75 -11.80 8.45
C GLY A 73 2.62 -12.26 7.52
N CYS A 74 1.73 -11.35 7.11
CA CYS A 74 0.47 -11.67 6.43
C CYS A 74 0.63 -12.04 4.94
N CYS A 75 1.78 -11.74 4.35
CA CYS A 75 2.05 -11.94 2.92
C CYS A 75 3.11 -13.03 2.64
N SER A 76 3.48 -13.83 3.64
CA SER A 76 4.39 -14.98 3.48
C SER A 76 3.69 -16.20 2.86
N SER A 77 2.95 -15.98 1.77
CA SER A 77 2.46 -17.03 0.88
C SER A 77 3.68 -17.73 0.27
N SER A 78 4.05 -18.86 0.85
CA SER A 78 5.23 -19.62 0.50
C SER A 78 5.17 -20.07 -0.95
N SER A 79 5.90 -19.33 -1.80
CA SER A 79 6.09 -19.57 -3.23
C SER A 79 6.90 -20.84 -3.47
N SER A 80 6.25 -21.97 -3.20
CA SER A 80 6.77 -23.30 -3.48
C SER A 80 6.89 -23.46 -5.00
N SER A 81 8.15 -23.47 -5.43
CA SER A 81 8.55 -23.50 -6.83
C SER A 81 8.02 -24.72 -7.58
N GLY A 82 7.27 -24.50 -8.66
CA GLY A 82 7.07 -25.54 -9.69
C GLY A 82 5.67 -25.69 -10.28
N SER A 83 5.09 -24.65 -10.87
CA SER A 83 3.98 -24.82 -11.82
C SER A 83 3.96 -23.69 -12.86
N SER A 84 4.50 -23.96 -14.04
CA SER A 84 4.44 -23.05 -15.17
C SER A 84 3.09 -23.16 -15.89
N GLY A 85 2.39 -22.04 -16.06
CA GLY A 85 1.36 -21.93 -17.11
C GLY A 85 -0.10 -21.85 -16.68
N SER A 86 -0.41 -21.06 -15.64
CA SER A 86 -1.62 -20.22 -15.66
C SER A 86 -1.49 -19.11 -14.63
N SER A 87 -1.28 -17.87 -15.06
CA SER A 87 -1.23 -16.69 -14.20
C SER A 87 -2.66 -16.32 -13.76
N SER A 88 -3.23 -17.16 -12.91
CA SER A 88 -4.56 -16.94 -12.33
C SER A 88 -4.50 -15.70 -11.43
N SER A 89 -5.22 -14.65 -11.81
CA SER A 89 -5.17 -13.30 -11.23
C SER A 89 -5.79 -13.19 -9.82
N TYR A 90 -5.46 -14.12 -8.93
CA TYR A 90 -5.88 -14.17 -7.53
C TYR A 90 -4.78 -13.75 -6.54
N ASP A 91 -3.55 -13.48 -7.01
CA ASP A 91 -2.45 -12.98 -6.15
C ASP A 91 -2.64 -11.51 -5.71
N GLU A 92 -3.62 -10.80 -6.25
CA GLU A 92 -3.90 -9.41 -5.88
C GLU A 92 -4.94 -9.32 -4.75
N LEU A 93 -4.51 -8.76 -3.61
CA LEU A 93 -5.37 -8.48 -2.47
C LEU A 93 -6.58 -7.63 -2.90
N TYR A 94 -7.75 -7.91 -2.32
CA TYR A 94 -9.01 -7.22 -2.62
C TYR A 94 -8.87 -5.69 -2.49
N THR A 95 -8.19 -5.23 -1.45
CA THR A 95 -7.93 -3.80 -1.22
C THR A 95 -6.95 -3.20 -2.23
N THR A 96 -5.92 -3.92 -2.66
CA THR A 96 -5.00 -3.49 -3.73
C THR A 96 -5.76 -3.30 -5.05
N ARG A 97 -6.67 -4.22 -5.38
CA ARG A 97 -7.52 -4.11 -6.57
C ARG A 97 -8.45 -2.89 -6.53
N LEU A 98 -9.03 -2.58 -5.37
CA LEU A 98 -9.83 -1.35 -5.19
C LEU A 98 -8.95 -0.09 -5.28
N LEU A 99 -7.73 -0.14 -4.73
CA LEU A 99 -6.78 0.96 -4.82
C LEU A 99 -6.39 1.28 -6.26
N ARG A 100 -6.05 0.26 -7.05
CA ARG A 100 -5.76 0.43 -8.48
C ARG A 100 -6.96 0.92 -9.28
N ARG A 101 -8.19 0.56 -8.88
CA ARG A 101 -9.40 1.13 -9.47
C ARG A 101 -9.51 2.62 -9.18
N ALA A 102 -9.25 3.04 -7.95
CA ALA A 102 -9.27 4.44 -7.55
C ALA A 102 -8.12 5.26 -8.18
N THR A 103 -6.89 4.74 -8.22
CA THR A 103 -5.75 5.45 -8.83
C THR A 103 -5.85 5.52 -10.37
N ALA A 104 -6.59 4.62 -11.01
CA ALA A 104 -6.90 4.72 -12.43
C ALA A 104 -7.76 5.95 -12.79
N ASP A 105 -8.50 6.52 -11.84
CA ASP A 105 -9.17 7.82 -11.97
C ASP A 105 -8.77 8.78 -10.83
N PRO A 106 -7.68 9.55 -11.02
CA PRO A 106 -7.19 10.50 -10.02
C PRO A 106 -8.21 11.57 -9.62
N ALA A 107 -9.13 11.93 -10.52
CA ALA A 107 -10.17 12.92 -10.23
C ALA A 107 -11.24 12.33 -9.31
N TYR A 108 -11.60 11.05 -9.49
CA TYR A 108 -12.46 10.31 -8.57
C TYR A 108 -11.80 10.10 -7.20
N ALA A 109 -10.53 9.69 -7.15
CA ALA A 109 -9.80 9.57 -5.89
C ALA A 109 -9.72 10.90 -5.13
N LEU A 110 -9.36 12.00 -5.82
CA LEU A 110 -9.38 13.35 -5.24
C LEU A 110 -10.79 13.75 -4.77
N ALA A 111 -11.84 13.40 -5.50
CA ALA A 111 -13.22 13.66 -5.10
C ALA A 111 -13.66 12.84 -3.87
N ILE A 112 -13.10 11.65 -3.62
CA ILE A 112 -13.31 10.93 -2.35
C ILE A 112 -12.63 11.66 -1.20
N VAL A 113 -11.38 12.07 -1.38
CA VAL A 113 -10.57 12.74 -0.34
C VAL A 113 -11.18 14.09 0.06
N ASN A 114 -11.59 14.88 -0.93
CA ASN A 114 -12.17 16.21 -0.72
C ASN A 114 -13.65 16.20 -0.32
N LYS A 115 -14.30 15.04 -0.12
CA LYS A 115 -15.69 15.00 0.38
C LYS A 115 -15.73 15.52 1.81
N PRO A 116 -16.63 16.46 2.13
CA PRO A 116 -16.81 16.89 3.50
C PRO A 116 -17.29 15.73 4.38
N ARG A 117 -16.87 15.73 5.64
CA ARG A 117 -17.21 14.73 6.67
C ARG A 117 -18.67 14.30 6.66
N SER A 118 -19.59 15.25 6.65
CA SER A 118 -21.04 15.00 6.63
C SER A 118 -21.51 14.19 5.43
N GLU A 119 -20.93 14.39 4.24
CA GLU A 119 -21.22 13.59 3.05
C GLU A 119 -20.61 12.18 3.13
N ARG A 120 -19.41 12.03 3.70
CA ARG A 120 -18.78 10.71 3.92
C ARG A 120 -19.64 9.88 4.88
N LEU A 121 -20.05 10.46 6.01
CA LEU A 121 -20.95 9.82 6.97
C LEU A 121 -22.31 9.47 6.34
N GLN A 122 -22.95 10.39 5.61
CA GLN A 122 -24.19 10.11 4.89
C GLN A 122 -24.04 8.98 3.86
N HIS A 123 -22.88 8.88 3.19
CA HIS A 123 -22.58 7.79 2.26
C HIS A 123 -22.50 6.44 2.99
N ILE A 124 -21.82 6.37 4.15
CA ILE A 124 -21.78 5.17 5.00
C ILE A 124 -23.20 4.78 5.44
N VAL A 125 -23.99 5.73 5.95
CA VAL A 125 -25.39 5.51 6.36
C VAL A 125 -26.24 4.95 5.22
N ALA A 126 -26.12 5.51 4.02
CA ALA A 126 -26.84 5.04 2.83
C ALA A 126 -26.36 3.64 2.41
N ALA A 127 -25.06 3.37 2.49
CA ALA A 127 -24.47 2.06 2.20
C ALA A 127 -24.98 0.99 3.17
N VAL A 128 -24.90 1.20 4.49
CA VAL A 128 -25.35 0.23 5.51
C VAL A 128 -26.84 -0.07 5.37
N LYS A 129 -27.69 0.97 5.21
CA LYS A 129 -29.14 0.79 4.97
C LYS A 129 -29.41 -0.05 3.72
N LYS A 130 -28.63 0.15 2.64
CA LYS A 130 -28.74 -0.63 1.41
C LYS A 130 -28.19 -2.05 1.57
N MET A 131 -27.12 -2.25 2.35
CA MET A 131 -26.58 -3.58 2.69
C MET A 131 -27.62 -4.42 3.45
N ALA A 132 -28.27 -3.86 4.47
CA ALA A 132 -29.31 -4.55 5.24
C ALA A 132 -30.45 -5.09 4.34
N LEU A 133 -30.95 -4.26 3.42
CA LEU A 133 -32.01 -4.65 2.47
C LEU A 133 -31.56 -5.72 1.45
N LEU A 134 -30.28 -5.71 1.07
CA LEU A 134 -29.71 -6.65 0.08
C LEU A 134 -29.28 -7.98 0.71
N LEU A 135 -28.79 -7.98 1.96
CA LEU A 135 -28.40 -9.17 2.71
C LEU A 135 -29.57 -10.16 2.86
N LEU A 136 -30.76 -9.66 3.18
CA LEU A 136 -32.02 -10.44 3.25
C LEU A 136 -32.35 -11.19 1.95
N LYS A 137 -31.74 -10.79 0.82
CA LYS A 137 -31.96 -11.38 -0.51
C LYS A 137 -30.68 -11.99 -1.11
N TYR A 138 -29.57 -12.03 -0.36
CA TYR A 138 -28.25 -12.34 -0.93
C TYR A 138 -28.15 -13.76 -1.50
N ASP A 139 -28.72 -14.75 -0.80
CA ASP A 139 -28.79 -16.15 -1.25
C ASP A 139 -30.06 -16.46 -2.06
N SER A 140 -30.88 -15.44 -2.38
CA SER A 140 -32.15 -15.62 -3.08
C SER A 140 -31.94 -15.72 -4.59
N ASN A 141 -32.47 -16.79 -5.20
CA ASN A 141 -32.55 -16.96 -6.65
C ASN A 141 -33.67 -16.10 -7.30
N ALA A 142 -34.02 -14.97 -6.69
CA ALA A 142 -35.02 -14.04 -7.21
C ALA A 142 -34.57 -13.46 -8.56
N PRO A 143 -35.51 -13.12 -9.47
CA PRO A 143 -35.16 -12.54 -10.77
C PRO A 143 -34.36 -11.25 -10.60
N SER A 144 -33.29 -11.10 -11.39
CA SER A 144 -32.44 -9.91 -11.42
C SER A 144 -33.25 -8.66 -11.78
N THR A 145 -32.94 -7.53 -11.14
CA THR A 145 -33.43 -6.24 -11.61
C THR A 145 -32.55 -5.74 -12.77
N SER A 146 -32.87 -4.57 -13.33
CA SER A 146 -31.98 -3.87 -14.28
C SER A 146 -30.60 -3.53 -13.70
N LEU A 147 -30.44 -3.56 -12.37
CA LEU A 147 -29.18 -3.37 -11.65
C LEU A 147 -28.48 -4.70 -11.30
N GLY A 148 -28.97 -5.83 -11.83
CA GLY A 148 -28.44 -7.17 -11.58
C GLY A 148 -29.04 -7.87 -10.36
N THR A 149 -28.41 -8.96 -9.93
CA THR A 149 -28.80 -9.75 -8.75
C THR A 149 -28.58 -8.99 -7.44
N ALA A 150 -29.28 -9.37 -6.37
CA ALA A 150 -29.04 -8.80 -5.03
C ALA A 150 -27.59 -9.00 -4.57
N ARG A 151 -26.96 -10.12 -4.93
CA ARG A 151 -25.54 -10.41 -4.69
C ARG A 151 -24.61 -9.41 -5.40
N GLN A 152 -24.80 -9.18 -6.69
CA GLN A 152 -24.01 -8.19 -7.45
C GLN A 152 -24.19 -6.78 -6.91
N GLN A 153 -25.43 -6.41 -6.57
CA GLN A 153 -25.72 -5.10 -5.98
C GLN A 153 -25.07 -4.95 -4.59
N LEU A 154 -25.04 -6.00 -3.76
CA LEU A 154 -24.37 -5.95 -2.46
C LEU A 154 -22.85 -5.79 -2.64
N HIS A 155 -22.25 -6.56 -3.55
CA HIS A 155 -20.82 -6.47 -3.86
C HIS A 155 -20.45 -5.07 -4.34
N ALA A 156 -21.24 -4.45 -5.22
CA ALA A 156 -21.01 -3.08 -5.67
C ALA A 156 -21.11 -2.03 -4.54
N VAL A 157 -21.99 -2.24 -3.55
CA VAL A 157 -22.13 -1.34 -2.39
C VAL A 157 -20.96 -1.52 -1.41
N VAL A 158 -20.52 -2.76 -1.18
CA VAL A 158 -19.33 -3.06 -0.36
C VAL A 158 -18.08 -2.50 -1.02
N ASP A 159 -17.87 -2.76 -2.32
CA ASP A 159 -16.74 -2.22 -3.09
C ASP A 159 -16.66 -0.70 -3.02
N GLY A 160 -17.79 0.02 -3.19
CA GLY A 160 -17.82 1.47 -3.12
C GLY A 160 -17.56 2.02 -1.70
N LEU A 161 -18.06 1.35 -0.67
CA LEU A 161 -17.80 1.72 0.73
C LEU A 161 -16.32 1.51 1.08
N VAL A 162 -15.77 0.33 0.77
CA VAL A 162 -14.36 -0.01 1.07
C VAL A 162 -13.40 0.87 0.28
N GLU A 163 -13.66 1.13 -1.00
CA GLU A 163 -12.87 2.07 -1.80
C GLU A 163 -12.86 3.47 -1.18
N CYS A 164 -14.02 3.97 -0.72
CA CYS A 164 -14.11 5.24 -0.02
C CYS A 164 -13.26 5.27 1.28
N VAL A 165 -13.35 4.23 2.11
CA VAL A 165 -12.56 4.08 3.34
C VAL A 165 -11.06 4.02 3.04
N VAL A 166 -10.66 3.19 2.08
CA VAL A 166 -9.25 2.91 1.78
C VAL A 166 -8.56 4.10 1.13
N VAL A 167 -9.21 4.78 0.17
CA VAL A 167 -8.66 5.97 -0.50
C VAL A 167 -8.50 7.14 0.48
N ALA A 168 -9.50 7.39 1.33
CA ALA A 168 -9.41 8.44 2.34
C ALA A 168 -8.33 8.13 3.39
N GLY A 169 -8.32 6.91 3.93
CA GLY A 169 -7.40 6.51 5.01
C GLY A 169 -5.92 6.43 4.63
N LEU A 170 -5.57 6.31 3.34
CA LEU A 170 -4.18 6.37 2.88
C LEU A 170 -3.63 7.79 2.78
N LEU A 171 -4.46 8.71 2.29
CA LEU A 171 -4.07 10.09 1.99
C LEU A 171 -4.20 11.01 3.21
N ASP A 172 -5.14 10.70 4.10
CA ASP A 172 -5.29 11.36 5.39
C ASP A 172 -5.24 10.31 6.53
N PRO A 173 -4.04 9.73 6.79
CA PRO A 173 -3.89 8.72 7.83
C PRO A 173 -4.07 9.38 9.20
N PRO A 174 -4.86 8.79 10.10
CA PRO A 174 -5.46 9.53 11.20
C PRO A 174 -4.62 9.69 12.49
N ALA A 175 -4.38 10.91 12.96
CA ALA A 175 -3.85 11.12 14.31
C ALA A 175 -4.84 10.69 15.41
N LYS A 176 -4.28 10.18 16.52
CA LYS A 176 -5.05 9.48 17.55
C LYS A 176 -5.90 10.41 18.42
N LYS A 177 -7.15 10.01 18.66
CA LYS A 177 -7.62 9.67 20.02
C LYS A 177 -8.48 8.39 20.01
N MET A 178 -7.86 7.24 20.31
CA MET A 178 -8.55 5.93 20.43
C MET A 178 -9.54 5.83 21.62
N ALA A 179 -9.85 6.94 22.30
CA ALA A 179 -10.83 6.98 23.38
C ALA A 179 -12.27 7.21 22.87
N ASN A 180 -12.44 7.73 21.65
CA ASN A 180 -13.73 8.21 21.11
C ASN A 180 -14.22 7.36 19.92
N MET A 181 -13.95 6.05 19.92
CA MET A 181 -14.02 5.20 18.71
C MET A 181 -15.43 4.71 18.30
N LEU A 182 -16.50 5.46 18.55
CA LEU A 182 -17.78 5.22 17.88
C LEU A 182 -18.38 6.55 17.43
N VAL A 183 -18.64 6.68 16.13
CA VAL A 183 -19.58 7.67 15.62
C VAL A 183 -20.96 7.02 15.66
N ASN A 184 -21.87 7.62 16.42
CA ASN A 184 -23.28 7.24 16.38
C ASN A 184 -23.86 7.71 15.04
N LEU A 185 -24.06 6.78 14.10
CA LEU A 185 -24.49 7.10 12.73
C LEU A 185 -25.95 7.59 12.62
N GLU A 186 -26.71 7.56 13.71
CA GLU A 186 -28.04 8.20 13.79
C GLU A 186 -27.95 9.67 14.19
N ARG A 187 -27.04 10.01 15.11
CA ARG A 187 -26.85 11.39 15.62
C ARG A 187 -25.76 12.20 14.90
N LEU A 188 -24.83 11.51 14.24
CA LEU A 188 -23.56 12.06 13.71
C LEU A 188 -22.66 12.65 14.81
N GLU A 189 -22.80 12.17 16.05
CA GLU A 189 -22.04 12.57 17.22
C GLU A 189 -21.06 11.46 17.62
N PHE A 190 -19.92 11.82 18.21
CA PHE A 190 -19.05 10.83 18.87
C PHE A 190 -19.67 10.37 20.18
N GLU A 191 -19.78 9.05 20.34
CA GLU A 191 -20.25 8.44 21.58
C GLU A 191 -19.08 7.65 22.19
N ALA A 192 -18.87 7.77 23.50
CA ALA A 192 -17.84 7.01 24.17
C ALA A 192 -18.12 5.51 24.01
N TYR A 193 -17.07 4.73 23.74
CA TYR A 193 -17.20 3.28 23.61
C TYR A 193 -17.91 2.72 24.85
N PRO A 194 -19.04 1.98 24.71
CA PRO A 194 -19.68 1.34 25.84
C PRO A 194 -18.62 0.53 26.61
N PRO A 195 -18.51 0.69 27.94
CA PRO A 195 -17.40 0.11 28.70
C PRO A 195 -17.35 -1.42 28.57
N GLU A 196 -18.51 -2.03 28.35
CA GLU A 196 -18.69 -3.46 28.06
C GLU A 196 -18.14 -3.87 26.69
N GLN A 197 -18.32 -3.05 25.65
CA GLN A 197 -17.81 -3.37 24.30
C GLN A 197 -16.28 -3.30 24.22
N HIS A 198 -15.63 -2.40 24.99
CA HIS A 198 -14.16 -2.42 25.08
C HIS A 198 -13.68 -3.73 25.71
N SER A 199 -14.36 -4.22 26.76
CA SER A 199 -14.09 -5.52 27.37
C SER A 199 -14.24 -6.67 26.36
N ILE A 200 -15.33 -6.69 25.60
CA ILE A 200 -15.59 -7.69 24.54
C ILE A 200 -14.51 -7.66 23.46
N LEU A 201 -14.14 -6.47 22.94
CA LEU A 201 -13.08 -6.36 21.95
C LEU A 201 -11.71 -6.76 22.49
N SER A 202 -11.38 -6.38 23.74
CA SER A 202 -10.12 -6.81 24.35
C SER A 202 -10.04 -8.32 24.50
N ALA A 203 -11.14 -8.97 24.91
CA ALA A 203 -11.21 -10.43 25.02
C ALA A 203 -11.14 -11.14 23.64
N GLN A 204 -11.76 -10.56 22.59
CA GLN A 204 -11.62 -11.07 21.22
C GLN A 204 -10.20 -10.92 20.68
N LEU A 205 -9.53 -9.79 20.97
CA LEU A 205 -8.18 -9.52 20.51
C LEU A 205 -7.14 -10.36 21.26
N GLU A 206 -7.34 -10.60 22.56
CA GLU A 206 -6.59 -11.56 23.36
C GLU A 206 -6.77 -13.00 22.84
N LEU A 207 -8.01 -13.40 22.52
CA LEU A 207 -8.29 -14.71 21.89
C LEU A 207 -7.60 -14.86 20.53
N LEU A 208 -7.60 -13.81 19.70
CA LEU A 208 -6.90 -13.80 18.41
C LEU A 208 -5.38 -13.92 18.60
N GLN A 209 -4.82 -13.23 19.59
CA GLN A 209 -3.39 -13.30 19.92
C GLN A 209 -3.01 -14.69 20.46
N LEU A 210 -3.86 -15.30 21.28
CA LEU A 210 -3.68 -16.68 21.75
C LEU A 210 -3.73 -17.67 20.58
N GLN A 211 -4.67 -17.50 19.64
CA GLN A 211 -4.76 -18.32 18.43
C GLN A 211 -3.51 -18.16 17.54
N GLN A 212 -2.99 -16.94 17.38
CA GLN A 212 -1.74 -16.69 16.66
C GLN A 212 -0.55 -17.41 17.32
N GLN A 213 -0.42 -17.33 18.66
CA GLN A 213 0.62 -18.05 19.39
C GLN A 213 0.50 -19.57 19.23
N GLN A 214 -0.72 -20.12 19.26
CA GLN A 214 -0.95 -21.55 19.03
C GLN A 214 -0.52 -21.97 17.62
N VAL A 215 -0.91 -21.22 16.58
CA VAL A 215 -0.50 -21.50 15.19
C VAL A 215 1.01 -21.42 15.02
N GLN A 216 1.67 -20.46 15.68
CA GLN A 216 3.14 -20.36 15.65
C GLN A 216 3.79 -21.57 16.35
N LEU A 217 3.28 -21.98 17.50
CA LEU A 217 3.77 -23.13 18.26
C LEU A 217 3.57 -24.46 17.50
N ASP A 218 2.42 -24.64 16.85
CA ASP A 218 2.13 -25.79 15.98
C ASP A 218 3.09 -25.82 14.77
N PHE A 219 3.38 -24.65 14.18
CA PHE A 219 4.35 -24.52 13.09
C PHE A 219 5.78 -24.86 13.54
N GLU A 220 6.21 -24.38 14.71
CA GLU A 220 7.52 -24.69 15.29
C GLU A 220 7.66 -26.20 15.58
N GLN A 221 6.61 -26.84 16.09
CA GLN A 221 6.57 -28.30 16.27
C GLN A 221 6.67 -29.05 14.93
N GLN A 222 5.93 -28.61 13.91
CA GLN A 222 5.96 -29.22 12.58
C GLN A 222 7.35 -29.05 11.92
N ALA A 223 7.98 -27.89 12.07
CA ALA A 223 9.34 -27.63 11.59
C ALA A 223 10.38 -28.51 12.31
N ALA A 224 10.26 -28.67 13.63
CA ALA A 224 11.12 -29.57 14.41
C ALA A 224 10.95 -31.04 13.98
N HIS A 225 9.71 -31.49 13.74
CA HIS A 225 9.41 -32.83 13.26
C HIS A 225 9.99 -33.09 11.85
N LEU A 226 9.86 -32.14 10.92
CA LEU A 226 10.48 -32.24 9.59
C LEU A 226 12.01 -32.31 9.69
N HIS A 227 12.63 -31.53 10.57
CA HIS A 227 14.07 -31.57 10.80
C HIS A 227 14.52 -32.93 11.39
N GLU A 228 13.72 -33.53 12.27
CA GLU A 228 13.98 -34.88 12.78
C GLU A 228 13.86 -35.97 11.69
N LEU A 229 12.84 -35.89 10.83
CA LEU A 229 12.71 -36.77 9.65
C LEU A 229 13.86 -36.60 8.64
N GLN A 230 14.46 -35.42 8.53
CA GLN A 230 15.63 -35.18 7.69
C GLN A 230 16.97 -35.63 8.31
N ARG A 231 17.04 -35.77 9.65
CA ARG A 231 18.28 -36.14 10.38
C ARG A 231 18.91 -37.44 9.86
N PRO A 232 18.18 -38.56 9.60
CA PRO A 232 18.75 -39.77 9.02
C PRO A 232 19.35 -39.55 7.62
N HIS A 233 18.71 -38.75 6.78
CA HIS A 233 19.19 -38.45 5.43
C HIS A 233 20.48 -37.62 5.46
N SER A 234 20.57 -36.61 6.33
CA SER A 234 21.79 -35.82 6.52
C SER A 234 22.97 -36.67 7.01
N VAL A 235 22.73 -37.56 7.97
CA VAL A 235 23.75 -38.52 8.45
C VAL A 235 24.16 -39.49 7.33
N GLN A 236 23.21 -40.02 6.57
CA GLN A 236 23.50 -40.93 5.45
C GLN A 236 24.26 -40.24 4.32
N GLN A 237 23.92 -38.99 3.98
CA GLN A 237 24.63 -38.19 2.98
C GLN A 237 26.05 -37.86 3.46
N THR A 238 26.22 -37.43 4.72
CA THR A 238 27.54 -37.20 5.33
C THR A 238 28.40 -38.48 5.29
N ARG A 239 27.80 -39.64 5.56
CA ARG A 239 28.48 -40.95 5.47
C ARG A 239 28.90 -41.26 4.04
N ARG A 240 28.02 -41.11 3.04
CA ARG A 240 28.35 -41.31 1.62
C ARG A 240 29.48 -40.38 1.16
N THR A 241 29.48 -39.11 1.58
CA THR A 241 30.55 -38.14 1.28
C THR A 241 31.88 -38.56 1.90
N LYS A 242 31.89 -39.05 3.14
CA LYS A 242 33.10 -39.59 3.79
C LYS A 242 33.62 -40.86 3.11
N GLU A 243 32.73 -41.79 2.75
CA GLU A 243 33.07 -43.02 2.03
C GLU A 243 33.65 -42.70 0.63
N ALA A 244 33.07 -41.73 -0.10
CA ALA A 244 33.59 -41.26 -1.38
C ALA A 244 34.99 -40.60 -1.27
N LEU A 245 35.20 -39.74 -0.26
CA LEU A 245 36.51 -39.13 0.04
C LEU A 245 37.56 -40.19 0.39
N GLN A 246 37.19 -41.22 1.17
CA GLN A 246 38.09 -42.30 1.54
C GLN A 246 38.48 -43.17 0.32
N GLN A 247 37.54 -43.46 -0.58
CA GLN A 247 37.84 -44.13 -1.85
C GLN A 247 38.75 -43.27 -2.74
N GLN A 248 38.54 -41.95 -2.79
CA GLN A 248 39.40 -41.04 -3.56
C GLN A 248 40.84 -41.02 -3.02
N GLN A 249 41.03 -41.02 -1.70
CA GLN A 249 42.37 -41.13 -1.10
C GLN A 249 43.05 -42.48 -1.41
N GLN A 250 42.31 -43.59 -1.36
CA GLN A 250 42.85 -44.91 -1.74
C GLN A 250 43.25 -44.96 -3.22
N GLN A 251 42.47 -44.37 -4.13
CA GLN A 251 42.83 -44.25 -5.54
C GLN A 251 44.06 -43.37 -5.78
N GLN A 252 44.30 -42.34 -4.96
CA GLN A 252 45.55 -41.56 -5.06
C GLN A 252 46.77 -42.35 -4.58
N GLN A 253 46.65 -43.15 -3.52
CA GLN A 253 47.75 -44.02 -3.06
C GLN A 253 48.03 -45.20 -4.00
N THR A 254 47.02 -45.71 -4.71
CA THR A 254 47.17 -46.80 -5.69
C THR A 254 47.43 -46.33 -7.11
N LYS A 255 47.66 -45.03 -7.35
CA LYS A 255 48.09 -44.53 -8.67
C LYS A 255 49.60 -44.76 -8.83
N PRO A 256 50.06 -45.78 -9.59
CA PRO A 256 51.48 -46.03 -9.75
C PRO A 256 52.16 -44.82 -10.39
N ARG A 257 53.33 -44.47 -9.85
CA ARG A 257 54.21 -43.38 -10.26
C ARG A 257 54.69 -43.55 -11.71
N ARG A 258 53.84 -43.19 -12.68
CA ARG A 258 54.12 -43.31 -14.11
C ARG A 258 53.60 -42.13 -14.92
N GLN A 259 54.15 -40.94 -14.64
CA GLN A 259 54.66 -39.98 -15.63
C GLN A 259 55.15 -38.73 -14.89
N GLN A 260 56.47 -38.54 -14.93
CA GLN A 260 57.17 -37.40 -14.35
C GLN A 260 58.00 -36.77 -15.47
N GLN A 261 57.38 -35.93 -16.31
CA GLN A 261 58.06 -35.07 -17.29
C GLN A 261 57.09 -34.03 -17.89
N GLY A 262 57.58 -32.78 -18.06
CA GLY A 262 56.78 -31.58 -18.38
C GLY A 262 56.38 -30.84 -17.08
N ALA A 263 57.05 -29.79 -16.61
CA ALA A 263 57.35 -28.47 -17.23
C ALA A 263 56.07 -27.65 -17.46
N GLN A 264 56.01 -26.32 -17.23
CA GLN A 264 56.79 -25.36 -16.45
C GLN A 264 55.92 -24.08 -16.31
N ASP A 265 56.33 -23.09 -15.51
CA ASP A 265 55.82 -21.70 -15.49
C ASP A 265 54.31 -21.48 -15.17
N SER A 266 53.91 -20.70 -14.17
CA SER A 266 54.06 -19.24 -14.18
C SER A 266 53.64 -18.62 -12.82
N SER A 267 54.28 -17.52 -12.44
CA SER A 267 53.98 -16.74 -11.22
C SER A 267 53.12 -15.50 -11.49
N ALA A 268 52.22 -15.16 -10.54
CA ALA A 268 51.73 -13.81 -10.18
C ALA A 268 50.72 -13.97 -9.02
N SER A 269 50.73 -13.31 -7.87
CA SER A 269 51.41 -12.10 -7.34
C SER A 269 50.86 -10.74 -7.79
N HIS A 270 49.77 -10.31 -7.13
CA HIS A 270 49.34 -8.91 -6.86
C HIS A 270 48.41 -8.97 -5.63
N GLN A 271 48.58 -8.31 -4.47
CA GLN A 271 48.86 -6.91 -4.09
C GLN A 271 47.70 -5.91 -4.35
N LEU A 272 47.00 -5.59 -3.23
CA LEU A 272 46.59 -4.26 -2.68
C LEU A 272 46.70 -3.00 -3.58
N PRO A 273 45.75 -2.05 -3.48
CA PRO A 273 45.64 -1.12 -2.33
C PRO A 273 44.18 -0.88 -1.86
N GLN A 274 43.81 -0.44 -0.64
CA GLN A 274 44.23 0.67 0.25
C GLN A 274 43.99 2.10 -0.28
N THR A 275 42.95 2.76 0.21
CA THR A 275 42.73 4.22 0.17
C THR A 275 42.13 4.71 1.50
N ALA A 276 42.40 5.96 1.88
CA ALA A 276 42.13 6.52 3.21
C ALA A 276 41.71 8.00 3.15
N SER A 277 41.35 8.59 4.31
CA SER A 277 41.17 10.04 4.58
C SER A 277 39.94 10.71 3.89
N ALA A 278 39.30 11.78 4.37
CA ALA A 278 39.32 12.58 5.63
C ALA A 278 37.87 13.15 5.85
N SER A 279 37.50 14.14 6.67
CA SER A 279 38.22 15.15 7.50
C SER A 279 37.32 15.71 8.63
N MET A 280 37.82 16.71 9.36
CA MET A 280 37.11 17.53 10.38
C MET A 280 36.52 18.83 9.79
N SER A 281 35.65 19.50 10.56
CA SER A 281 35.52 20.97 10.59
C SER A 281 35.06 21.47 11.98
N GLU A 282 35.49 22.68 12.35
CA GLU A 282 35.47 23.24 13.71
C GLU A 282 34.61 24.52 13.87
N LEU A 283 34.20 24.78 15.12
CA LEU A 283 34.08 26.04 15.88
C LEU A 283 33.38 27.33 15.37
N THR A 284 32.75 27.97 16.37
CA THR A 284 32.67 29.42 16.71
C THR A 284 31.62 30.39 16.12
N GLY A 285 31.14 31.28 17.01
CA GLY A 285 30.20 32.38 16.76
C GLY A 285 29.35 32.71 18.01
N ALA A 286 29.94 33.20 19.11
CA ALA A 286 30.10 34.63 19.42
C ALA A 286 28.78 35.36 19.80
N ARG A 287 28.71 35.80 21.07
CA ARG A 287 27.58 36.46 21.75
C ARG A 287 27.73 37.98 21.72
N PRO A 288 26.63 38.76 21.72
CA PRO A 288 26.64 40.03 22.44
C PRO A 288 25.47 40.15 23.43
N SER A 289 25.79 40.54 24.66
CA SER A 289 24.81 40.91 25.69
C SER A 289 24.37 42.36 25.51
N ARG A 290 23.08 42.67 25.69
CA ARG A 290 22.65 44.03 26.03
C ARG A 290 21.42 44.01 26.94
N MET A 291 21.60 44.45 28.18
CA MET A 291 20.50 44.75 29.11
C MET A 291 20.02 46.19 28.86
N THR A 292 18.72 46.41 28.84
CA THR A 292 17.96 47.34 29.73
C THR A 292 16.49 47.38 29.29
N GLY A 293 15.56 47.37 30.25
CA GLY A 293 14.12 47.35 29.96
C GLY A 293 13.27 46.97 31.18
N VAL A 294 13.33 47.79 32.23
CA VAL A 294 12.52 47.58 33.44
C VAL A 294 11.12 48.15 33.23
N GLY A 295 10.09 47.37 33.55
CA GLY A 295 8.74 47.89 33.81
C GLY A 295 7.64 47.48 32.83
N SER A 296 7.10 46.27 33.01
CA SER A 296 5.68 46.02 32.78
C SER A 296 5.21 44.91 33.73
N ALA A 297 4.18 45.17 34.53
CA ALA A 297 3.62 44.19 35.44
C ALA A 297 2.80 43.17 34.64
N VAL A 298 3.10 41.88 34.81
CA VAL A 298 2.48 40.80 34.04
C VAL A 298 1.07 40.52 34.57
N SER A 299 0.07 41.01 33.85
CA SER A 299 -1.36 40.76 34.13
C SER A 299 -1.90 39.46 33.51
N ASN A 300 -1.04 38.61 32.95
CA ASN A 300 -1.44 37.35 32.31
C ASN A 300 -0.69 36.15 32.93
N PRO A 301 -1.32 35.35 33.81
CA PRO A 301 -0.71 34.14 34.37
C PRO A 301 -0.59 32.99 33.36
N GLU A 302 -1.37 32.97 32.29
CA GLU A 302 -1.26 31.97 31.22
C GLU A 302 0.05 32.16 30.43
N ALA A 303 0.50 33.41 30.26
CA ALA A 303 1.80 33.72 29.65
C ALA A 303 3.02 33.31 30.52
N MET A 304 2.81 32.88 31.77
CA MET A 304 3.86 32.28 32.60
C MET A 304 3.88 30.74 32.54
N LEU A 305 2.88 30.11 31.92
CA LEU A 305 2.84 28.67 31.69
C LEU A 305 3.45 28.37 30.31
N LEU A 306 4.73 27.97 30.32
CA LEU A 306 5.42 27.26 29.23
C LEU A 306 5.73 28.05 27.92
N LEU A 307 6.20 29.31 28.01
CA LEU A 307 6.64 30.07 26.82
C LEU A 307 8.03 29.66 26.24
N VAL A 308 8.58 28.50 26.62
CA VAL A 308 9.77 27.91 25.99
C VAL A 308 9.56 26.40 25.89
N SER A 309 9.13 25.91 24.73
CA SER A 309 9.24 24.50 24.41
C SER A 309 10.72 24.12 24.45
N SER A 310 11.11 23.42 25.51
CA SER A 310 12.50 23.00 25.69
C SER A 310 12.91 22.13 24.49
N LYS A 311 14.22 22.02 24.21
CA LYS A 311 14.66 21.10 23.15
C LYS A 311 14.13 19.68 23.42
N GLU A 312 14.20 19.25 24.67
CA GLU A 312 13.66 17.98 25.15
C GLU A 312 12.15 17.84 24.92
N GLN A 313 11.35 18.88 25.19
CA GLN A 313 9.91 18.86 24.90
C GLN A 313 9.63 18.67 23.41
N ARG A 314 10.33 19.41 22.53
CA ARG A 314 10.18 19.25 21.07
C ARG A 314 10.68 17.90 20.56
N ASP A 315 11.76 17.38 21.14
CA ASP A 315 12.30 16.04 20.86
C ASP A 315 11.28 14.95 21.30
N ILE A 316 10.51 15.18 22.39
CA ILE A 316 9.43 14.30 22.86
C ILE A 316 8.17 14.42 21.97
N GLU A 317 7.74 15.63 21.64
CA GLU A 317 6.61 15.89 20.72
C GLU A 317 6.85 15.19 19.37
N GLN A 318 8.04 15.36 18.80
CA GLN A 318 8.42 14.70 17.55
C GLN A 318 8.45 13.16 17.67
N GLN A 319 8.86 12.60 18.81
CA GLN A 319 8.79 11.15 19.04
C GLN A 319 7.34 10.66 19.17
N LEU A 320 6.48 11.42 19.84
CA LEU A 320 5.06 11.12 19.95
C LEU A 320 4.39 11.13 18.58
N ASP A 321 4.68 12.12 17.73
CA ASP A 321 4.17 12.18 16.35
C ASP A 321 4.55 10.93 15.54
N VAL A 322 5.82 10.49 15.61
CA VAL A 322 6.28 9.26 14.93
C VAL A 322 5.56 8.01 15.47
N ILE A 323 5.36 7.90 16.78
CA ILE A 323 4.62 6.79 17.39
C ILE A 323 3.14 6.84 17.02
N ILE A 324 2.55 8.04 16.92
CA ILE A 324 1.17 8.23 16.46
C ILE A 324 1.05 7.75 15.01
N GLU A 325 1.90 8.22 14.09
CA GLU A 325 1.99 7.81 12.68
C GLU A 325 2.12 6.28 12.49
N GLN A 326 3.00 5.63 13.25
CA GLN A 326 3.16 4.17 13.21
C GLN A 326 1.87 3.44 13.60
N LEU A 327 1.17 3.91 14.63
CA LEU A 327 -0.04 3.25 15.12
C LEU A 327 -1.26 3.48 14.21
N LYS A 328 -1.37 4.62 13.53
CA LYS A 328 -2.38 4.78 12.45
C LYS A 328 -2.10 3.79 11.33
N MET A 329 -0.85 3.68 10.88
CA MET A 329 -0.47 2.77 9.80
C MET A 329 -0.74 1.30 10.18
N GLN A 330 -0.45 0.92 11.42
CA GLN A 330 -0.77 -0.42 11.94
C GLN A 330 -2.28 -0.69 11.94
N TYR A 331 -3.10 0.23 12.48
CA TYR A 331 -4.55 0.08 12.52
C TYR A 331 -5.16 0.04 11.11
N PHE A 332 -4.68 0.89 10.22
CA PHE A 332 -5.06 0.90 8.81
C PHE A 332 -4.71 -0.44 8.12
N CYS A 333 -3.51 -0.98 8.35
CA CYS A 333 -3.14 -2.31 7.83
C CYS A 333 -4.02 -3.43 8.41
N GLN A 334 -4.42 -3.35 9.68
CA GLN A 334 -5.37 -4.29 10.28
C GLN A 334 -6.75 -4.20 9.62
N MET A 335 -7.25 -2.99 9.33
CA MET A 335 -8.48 -2.79 8.55
C MET A 335 -8.37 -3.33 7.12
N LEU A 336 -7.24 -3.11 6.43
CA LEU A 336 -6.99 -3.74 5.13
C LEU A 336 -7.02 -5.26 5.22
N GLN A 337 -6.41 -5.84 6.26
CA GLN A 337 -6.43 -7.29 6.50
C GLN A 337 -7.87 -7.80 6.70
N PHE A 338 -8.71 -7.11 7.50
CA PHE A 338 -10.13 -7.45 7.63
C PHE A 338 -10.85 -7.45 6.28
N PHE A 339 -10.66 -6.43 5.45
CA PHE A 339 -11.26 -6.36 4.10
C PHE A 339 -10.74 -7.45 3.15
N ASN A 340 -9.49 -7.89 3.30
CA ASN A 340 -8.89 -8.94 2.48
C ASN A 340 -9.27 -10.37 2.91
N VAL A 341 -9.60 -10.57 4.20
CA VAL A 341 -9.94 -11.88 4.76
C VAL A 341 -11.45 -12.16 4.74
N LEU A 342 -12.30 -11.15 4.98
CA LEU A 342 -13.74 -11.34 5.06
C LEU A 342 -14.40 -11.41 3.68
N THR A 343 -15.33 -12.33 3.49
CA THR A 343 -16.20 -12.31 2.30
C THR A 343 -17.11 -11.08 2.31
N CYS A 344 -17.51 -10.58 1.14
CA CYS A 344 -18.40 -9.40 1.04
C CYS A 344 -19.72 -9.56 1.81
N LYS A 345 -20.20 -10.81 2.02
CA LYS A 345 -21.38 -11.10 2.84
C LYS A 345 -21.11 -10.91 4.34
N GLN A 346 -19.98 -11.42 4.84
CA GLN A 346 -19.55 -11.24 6.23
C GLN A 346 -19.26 -9.76 6.52
N LEU A 347 -18.57 -9.08 5.60
CA LEU A 347 -18.25 -7.67 5.75
C LEU A 347 -19.52 -6.81 5.83
N ALA A 348 -20.46 -7.01 4.90
CA ALA A 348 -21.76 -6.35 4.96
C ALA A 348 -22.57 -6.71 6.21
N GLY A 349 -22.50 -7.96 6.68
CA GLY A 349 -23.12 -8.40 7.93
C GLY A 349 -22.59 -7.60 9.11
N ASN A 350 -21.25 -7.58 9.30
CA ASN A 350 -20.60 -6.81 10.35
C ASN A 350 -20.99 -5.32 10.33
N TYR A 351 -21.06 -4.69 9.15
CA TYR A 351 -21.49 -3.28 9.02
C TYR A 351 -22.96 -3.06 9.42
N VAL A 352 -23.84 -4.04 9.23
CA VAL A 352 -25.26 -3.96 9.59
C VAL A 352 -25.49 -4.31 11.06
N ASP A 353 -24.85 -5.37 11.56
CA ASP A 353 -24.96 -5.82 12.96
C ASP A 353 -24.35 -4.82 13.94
N ALA A 354 -23.37 -4.03 13.49
CA ALA A 354 -22.78 -2.94 14.27
C ALA A 354 -23.68 -1.69 14.34
N TRP A 355 -24.66 -1.50 13.46
CA TRP A 355 -25.48 -0.28 13.39
C TRP A 355 -26.25 0.01 14.71
N PRO A 356 -26.28 1.27 15.21
CA PRO A 356 -25.81 2.52 14.61
C PRO A 356 -24.31 2.83 14.82
N PHE A 357 -23.58 1.88 15.39
CA PHE A 357 -22.19 2.00 15.87
C PHE A 357 -21.21 1.25 14.95
N VAL A 358 -21.04 1.72 13.72
CA VAL A 358 -20.09 1.09 12.80
C VAL A 358 -18.66 1.17 13.36
N PRO A 359 -17.83 0.11 13.26
CA PRO A 359 -16.39 0.19 13.47
C PRO A 359 -15.80 1.10 12.39
N ASP A 360 -15.79 2.38 12.70
CA ASP A 360 -15.65 3.41 11.70
C ASP A 360 -14.17 3.68 11.45
N GLY A 361 -13.69 3.21 10.30
CA GLY A 361 -12.36 3.52 9.78
C GLY A 361 -12.12 5.03 9.68
N PHE A 362 -13.18 5.84 9.53
CA PHE A 362 -13.13 7.30 9.59
C PHE A 362 -13.25 7.87 11.02
N SER A 363 -13.74 7.14 12.03
CA SER A 363 -13.78 7.66 13.41
C SER A 363 -12.41 7.69 14.06
N THR A 364 -11.52 6.82 13.57
CA THR A 364 -10.09 6.96 13.82
C THR A 364 -9.61 8.29 13.22
N CYS A 365 -10.06 8.66 12.01
CA CYS A 365 -9.72 9.92 11.31
C CYS A 365 -10.35 11.20 11.84
N GLU A 366 -11.56 11.13 12.39
CA GLU A 366 -12.35 12.33 12.66
C GLU A 366 -12.23 12.81 14.11
N ALA A 367 -11.54 12.06 14.98
CA ALA A 367 -11.25 12.44 16.38
C ALA A 367 -10.24 13.62 16.54
N LEU A 368 -10.07 14.44 15.50
CA LEU A 368 -9.04 15.49 15.35
C LEU A 368 -9.64 16.84 14.97
N ASP A 369 -10.57 16.87 14.01
CA ASP A 369 -11.25 18.09 13.58
C ASP A 369 -12.03 18.76 14.74
N GLU A 370 -12.39 18.00 15.78
CA GLU A 370 -13.14 18.49 16.94
C GLU A 370 -12.27 18.96 18.13
N LEU A 371 -10.94 19.00 17.99
CA LEU A 371 -10.05 19.39 19.10
C LEU A 371 -9.57 20.85 19.10
N ASP A 372 -9.75 21.57 17.98
CA ASP A 372 -9.57 23.03 17.84
C ASP A 372 -8.36 23.61 18.61
N TRP A 373 -7.23 22.90 18.57
CA TRP A 373 -6.00 23.22 19.31
C TRP A 373 -5.16 24.26 18.57
N LEU A 374 -5.58 25.51 18.75
CA LEU A 374 -4.72 26.71 18.74
C LEU A 374 -4.25 27.03 20.18
#